data_AF-A0A822FSF5-F1
#
_entry.id   AF-A0A822FSF5-F1
#
_cell.length_a   1.000
_cell.length_b   1.000
_cell.length_c   1.000
_cell.angle_alpha   90.00
_cell.angle_beta   90.00
_cell.angle_gamma   90.00
#
_symmetry.space_group_name_H-M   'P 1'
#
loop_
_entity.id
_entity.type
_entity.pdbx_description
1 polymer ?
#
loop_
_entity_poly.entity_id
_entity_poly.type
_entity_poly.pdbx_seq_one_letter_code
_entity_poly.pdbx_strand_id
1 'polypeptide(L)'
;METLSYLGRLDQIIYVPLPDEQCREDILKTVLQKWSVAKDVDLRYLARVLNGASGADIVALCRIACKAAIRESIENKQQMESSNLCHDSITVDPVEEIPRDHIEQAMKLLPSSVASNNDMHKYEAFARMWQSPYGYNTSFPIFNWPQNINEGGNVKQGSAVYTDDDDLYA
;
A
#
# COMPACT_ATOMS: atom_id res chain seq x y z
N MET A 1 9.64 -24.83 20.57
CA MET A 1 9.17 -24.06 19.39
C MET A 1 8.24 -24.94 18.53
N GLU A 2 7.35 -25.73 19.13
CA GLU A 2 6.63 -26.81 18.40
C GLU A 2 5.10 -26.74 18.49
N THR A 3 4.52 -25.69 19.09
CA THR A 3 3.07 -25.68 19.39
C THR A 3 2.25 -24.66 18.60
N LEU A 4 2.84 -23.80 17.77
CA LEU A 4 2.07 -22.76 17.04
C LEU A 4 1.45 -23.24 15.71
N SER A 5 1.78 -24.45 15.27
CA SER A 5 1.40 -25.01 13.96
C SER A 5 0.34 -26.13 14.05
N TYR A 6 -0.39 -26.23 15.16
CA TYR A 6 -1.48 -27.20 15.28
C TYR A 6 -2.71 -26.67 14.51
N LEU A 7 -3.16 -27.49 13.55
CA LEU A 7 -4.23 -27.26 12.56
C LEU A 7 -5.40 -26.44 13.15
N GLY A 8 -5.52 -25.19 12.70
CA GLY A 8 -6.46 -24.19 13.22
C GLY A 8 -5.89 -22.77 13.42
N ARG A 9 -4.59 -22.55 13.21
CA ARG A 9 -3.94 -21.22 13.20
C ARG A 9 -2.94 -21.10 12.05
N LEU A 10 -2.76 -19.86 11.56
CA LEU A 10 -1.81 -19.39 10.52
C LEU A 10 -1.44 -20.44 9.45
N ASP A 11 -2.32 -20.61 8.46
CA ASP A 11 -2.12 -21.55 7.34
C ASP A 11 -0.93 -21.19 6.43
N GLN A 12 -0.56 -19.90 6.34
CA GLN A 12 0.47 -19.43 5.43
C GLN A 12 1.35 -18.34 6.05
N ILE A 13 2.67 -18.51 5.92
CA ILE A 13 3.67 -17.50 6.24
C ILE A 13 4.07 -16.82 4.92
N ILE A 14 3.76 -15.53 4.78
CA ILE A 14 4.09 -14.74 3.60
C ILE A 14 5.17 -13.73 3.98
N TYR A 15 6.29 -13.74 3.25
CA TYR A 15 7.33 -12.73 3.37
C TYR A 15 6.99 -11.51 2.50
N VAL A 16 6.95 -10.33 3.10
CA VAL A 16 6.74 -9.06 2.40
C VAL A 16 8.08 -8.30 2.38
N PRO A 17 8.75 -8.17 1.22
CA PRO A 17 9.99 -7.42 1.11
C PRO A 17 9.75 -5.91 1.23
N LEU A 18 10.84 -5.15 1.34
CA LEU A 18 10.78 -3.70 1.19
C LEU A 18 10.28 -3.31 -0.21
N PRO A 19 9.62 -2.15 -0.35
CA PRO A 19 9.09 -1.73 -1.63
C PRO A 19 10.21 -1.37 -2.60
N ASP A 20 10.13 -1.89 -3.83
CA ASP A 20 10.97 -1.49 -4.96
C ASP A 20 10.72 -0.03 -5.38
N GLU A 21 11.57 0.54 -6.23
CA GLU A 21 11.44 1.94 -6.72
C GLU A 21 10.04 2.23 -7.29
N GLN A 22 9.51 1.31 -8.12
CA GLN A 22 8.16 1.44 -8.69
C GLN A 22 7.07 1.37 -7.62
N CYS A 23 7.15 0.40 -6.71
CA CYS A 23 6.23 0.31 -5.58
C CYS A 23 6.26 1.57 -4.69
N ARG A 24 7.44 2.18 -4.49
CA ARG A 24 7.54 3.45 -3.74
C ARG A 24 6.86 4.60 -4.48
N GLU A 25 7.01 4.68 -5.80
CA GLU A 25 6.29 5.65 -6.63
C GLU A 25 4.76 5.46 -6.52
N ASP A 26 4.28 4.22 -6.55
CA ASP A 26 2.85 3.91 -6.43
C ASP A 26 2.30 4.20 -5.03
N ILE A 27 3.08 3.93 -3.98
CA ILE A 27 2.73 4.32 -2.61
C ILE A 27 2.62 5.85 -2.52
N LEU A 28 3.61 6.59 -3.04
CA LEU A 28 3.58 8.06 -3.07
C LEU A 28 2.33 8.56 -3.78
N LYS A 29 2.03 8.04 -4.98
CA LYS A 29 0.80 8.40 -5.74
C LYS A 29 -0.47 8.11 -4.96
N THR A 30 -0.57 6.94 -4.34
CA THR A 30 -1.78 6.51 -3.61
C THR A 30 -2.00 7.38 -2.36
N VAL A 31 -0.94 7.67 -1.62
CA VAL A 31 -1.01 8.50 -0.41
C VAL A 31 -1.33 9.95 -0.78
N LEU A 32 -0.70 10.46 -1.83
CA LEU A 32 -0.87 11.83 -2.29
C LEU A 32 -2.14 12.02 -3.15
N GLN A 33 -2.84 10.95 -3.55
CA GLN A 33 -4.10 11.07 -4.31
C GLN A 33 -5.16 11.92 -3.60
N LYS A 34 -5.10 11.99 -2.26
CA LYS A 34 -6.02 12.79 -1.44
C LYS A 34 -5.59 14.24 -1.26
N TRP A 35 -4.40 14.61 -1.72
CA TRP A 35 -3.79 15.91 -1.50
C TRP A 35 -3.35 16.53 -2.83
N SER A 36 -3.45 17.85 -2.98
CA SER A 36 -2.84 18.53 -4.11
C SER A 36 -1.35 18.68 -3.86
N VAL A 37 -0.54 18.19 -4.79
CA VAL A 37 0.92 18.36 -4.78
C VAL A 37 1.30 19.36 -5.85
N ALA A 38 2.21 20.27 -5.51
CA ALA A 38 2.68 21.26 -6.45
C ALA A 38 3.38 20.60 -7.66
N LYS A 39 3.28 21.25 -8.83
CA LYS A 39 3.78 20.72 -10.12
C LYS A 39 5.31 20.61 -10.19
N ASP A 40 6.01 21.22 -9.25
CA ASP A 40 7.46 21.20 -9.10
C ASP A 40 7.97 19.92 -8.40
N VAL A 41 7.07 19.08 -7.88
CA VAL A 41 7.43 17.85 -7.16
C VAL A 41 7.46 16.64 -8.09
N ASP A 42 8.67 16.16 -8.37
CA ASP A 42 8.88 14.91 -9.10
C ASP A 42 8.78 13.67 -8.18
N LEU A 43 7.64 12.99 -8.21
CA LEU A 43 7.41 11.76 -7.43
C LEU A 43 8.41 10.63 -7.75
N ARG A 44 8.82 10.53 -9.02
CA ARG A 44 9.81 9.55 -9.47
C ARG A 44 11.19 9.82 -8.89
N TYR A 45 11.56 11.10 -8.77
CA TYR A 45 12.80 11.49 -8.12
C TYR A 45 12.76 11.14 -6.63
N LEU A 46 11.66 11.46 -5.94
CA LEU A 46 11.46 11.10 -4.53
C LEU A 46 11.57 9.59 -4.29
N ALA A 47 10.99 8.75 -5.16
CA ALA A 47 11.10 7.30 -5.06
C ALA A 47 12.54 6.76 -5.12
N ARG A 48 13.43 7.46 -5.85
CA ARG A 48 14.86 7.12 -5.91
C ARG A 48 15.62 7.54 -4.66
N VAL A 49 15.35 8.74 -4.15
CA VAL A 49 16.03 9.25 -2.95
C VAL A 49 15.61 8.44 -1.71
N LEU A 50 14.36 7.99 -1.65
CA LEU A 50 13.80 7.16 -0.57
C LEU A 50 14.19 5.66 -0.68
N ASN A 51 15.41 5.37 -1.14
CA ASN A 51 15.89 3.99 -1.21
C ASN A 51 16.00 3.37 0.18
N GLY A 52 15.48 2.16 0.35
CA GLY A 52 15.45 1.47 1.65
C GLY A 52 14.41 2.01 2.64
N ALA A 53 13.56 2.97 2.24
CA ALA A 53 12.45 3.43 3.05
C ALA A 53 11.34 2.36 3.08
N SER A 54 10.75 2.14 4.25
CA SER A 54 9.56 1.30 4.37
C SER A 54 8.32 2.05 3.85
N GLY A 55 7.25 1.32 3.54
CA GLY A 55 5.97 1.94 3.20
C GLY A 55 5.44 2.87 4.31
N ALA A 56 5.75 2.56 5.57
CA ALA A 56 5.37 3.39 6.72
C ALA A 56 6.15 4.72 6.74
N ASP A 57 7.45 4.70 6.41
CA ASP A 57 8.27 5.91 6.34
C ASP A 57 7.76 6.85 5.23
N ILE A 58 7.42 6.30 4.06
CA ILE A 58 6.88 7.08 2.94
C ILE A 58 5.57 7.76 3.35
N VAL A 59 4.67 7.03 4.02
CA VAL A 59 3.42 7.61 4.54
C VAL A 59 3.69 8.67 5.60
N ALA A 60 4.67 8.46 6.48
CA ALA A 60 5.05 9.42 7.51
C ALA A 60 5.61 10.71 6.90
N LEU A 61 6.43 10.60 5.84
CA LEU A 61 6.95 11.73 5.07
C LEU A 61 5.82 12.60 4.54
N CYS A 62 4.88 12.00 3.80
CA CYS A 62 3.74 12.72 3.25
C CYS A 62 2.91 13.40 4.35
N ARG A 63 2.66 12.71 5.47
CA ARG A 63 1.91 13.28 6.60
C ARG A 63 2.59 14.50 7.22
N ILE A 64 3.91 14.45 7.40
CA ILE A 64 4.67 15.58 7.96
C ILE A 64 4.66 16.75 6.98
N ALA A 65 4.86 16.50 5.68
CA ALA A 65 4.79 17.53 4.64
C ALA A 65 3.40 18.19 4.58
N CYS A 66 2.31 17.40 4.56
CA CYS A 66 0.94 17.93 4.61
C CYS A 66 0.70 18.79 5.85
N LYS A 67 1.16 18.33 7.02
CA LYS A 67 0.96 19.06 8.27
C LYS A 67 1.72 20.39 8.28
N ALA A 68 2.90 20.44 7.67
CA ALA A 68 3.66 21.67 7.51
C ALA A 68 2.92 22.65 6.58
N ALA A 69 2.41 22.17 5.44
CA ALA A 69 1.62 22.98 4.50
C ALA A 69 0.38 23.60 5.18
N ILE A 70 -0.41 22.76 5.88
CA ILE A 70 -1.62 23.22 6.59
C ILE A 70 -1.29 24.27 7.66
N ARG A 71 -0.15 24.11 8.35
CA ARG A 71 0.27 25.06 9.38
C ARG A 71 0.61 26.42 8.79
N GLU A 72 1.32 26.44 7.67
CA GLU A 72 1.61 27.69 6.93
C GLU A 72 0.34 28.33 6.37
N SER A 73 -0.57 27.50 5.83
CA SER A 73 -1.96 27.83 5.50
C SER A 73 -2.65 28.73 6.51
N ILE A 74 -2.83 28.15 7.69
CA ILE A 74 -3.52 28.77 8.83
C ILE A 74 -2.80 30.05 9.29
N GLU A 75 -1.48 30.05 9.34
CA GLU A 75 -0.71 31.23 9.76
C GLU A 75 -0.87 32.40 8.78
N ASN A 76 -0.82 32.14 7.48
CA ASN A 76 -1.03 33.15 6.44
C ASN A 76 -2.46 33.72 6.49
N LYS A 77 -3.47 32.87 6.69
CA LYS A 77 -4.87 33.29 6.82
C LYS A 77 -5.07 34.22 8.03
N GLN A 78 -4.49 33.88 9.18
CA GLN A 78 -4.54 34.71 10.39
C GLN A 78 -3.85 36.07 10.20
N GLN A 79 -2.70 36.10 9.53
CA GLN A 79 -1.99 37.36 9.24
C GLN A 79 -2.81 38.27 8.30
N MET A 80 -3.47 37.69 7.28
CA MET A 80 -4.33 38.43 6.36
C MET A 80 -5.58 38.97 7.07
N GLU A 81 -6.24 38.16 7.88
CA GLU A 81 -7.41 38.56 8.70
C GLU A 81 -7.08 39.72 9.65
N SER A 82 -5.86 39.74 10.20
CA SER A 82 -5.37 40.82 11.06
C SER A 82 -5.21 42.16 10.31
N SER A 83 -5.08 42.12 8.98
CA SER A 83 -4.66 43.26 8.16
C SER A 83 -5.78 44.00 7.41
N ASN A 84 -6.97 43.39 7.13
CA ASN A 84 -8.19 44.11 6.73
C ASN A 84 -9.43 43.20 6.51
N LEU A 85 -10.53 43.56 7.21
CA LEU A 85 -11.97 43.41 6.94
C LEU A 85 -12.56 42.06 6.48
N CYS A 86 -13.51 41.60 7.31
CA CYS A 86 -14.51 40.58 7.05
C CYS A 86 -15.11 40.64 5.63
N HIS A 87 -15.11 39.50 4.94
CA HIS A 87 -16.25 39.13 4.11
C HIS A 87 -16.50 37.63 4.29
N ASP A 88 -17.55 37.33 5.08
CA ASP A 88 -18.15 36.01 5.19
C ASP A 88 -18.85 35.66 3.87
N SER A 89 -18.03 35.45 2.84
CA SER A 89 -18.41 34.63 1.70
C SER A 89 -17.76 33.28 1.97
N ILE A 90 -18.50 32.20 1.75
CA ILE A 90 -17.99 30.83 1.73
C ILE A 90 -16.90 30.80 0.64
N THR A 91 -15.69 31.18 1.03
CA THR A 91 -14.51 31.11 0.20
C THR A 91 -14.18 29.64 0.22
N VAL A 92 -14.31 29.01 -0.94
CA VAL A 92 -13.71 27.72 -1.21
C VAL A 92 -12.24 27.91 -0.86
N ASP A 93 -11.83 27.43 0.33
CA ASP A 93 -10.44 27.51 0.77
C ASP A 93 -9.60 26.98 -0.40
N PRO A 94 -8.72 27.81 -1.01
CA PRO A 94 -7.90 27.37 -2.11
C PRO A 94 -7.18 26.10 -1.67
N VAL A 95 -7.31 25.02 -2.43
CA VAL A 95 -6.68 23.76 -2.07
C VAL A 95 -5.18 24.02 -1.95
N GLU A 96 -4.66 23.97 -0.73
CA GLU A 96 -3.26 24.23 -0.45
C GLU A 96 -2.44 23.13 -1.12
N GLU A 97 -1.75 23.50 -2.19
CA GLU A 97 -0.77 22.64 -2.83
C GLU A 97 0.40 22.42 -1.86
N ILE A 98 0.92 21.20 -1.78
CA ILE A 98 2.10 20.89 -0.99
C ILE A 98 3.34 21.27 -1.82
N PRO A 99 4.07 22.36 -1.49
CA PRO A 99 5.31 22.72 -2.16
C PRO A 99 6.44 21.76 -1.83
N ARG A 100 7.44 21.74 -2.70
CA ARG A 100 8.68 20.99 -2.52
C ARG A 100 9.38 21.27 -1.19
N ASP A 101 9.37 22.52 -0.72
CA ASP A 101 10.09 22.93 0.49
C ASP A 101 9.65 22.15 1.73
N HIS A 102 8.34 21.88 1.87
CA HIS A 102 7.83 21.08 3.00
C HIS A 102 8.23 19.62 2.93
N ILE A 103 8.39 19.07 1.72
CA ILE A 103 8.87 17.70 1.53
C ILE A 103 10.34 17.62 1.94
N GLU A 104 11.15 18.62 1.58
CA GLU A 104 12.56 18.71 1.99
C GLU A 104 12.69 18.87 3.52
N GLN A 105 11.85 19.69 4.14
CA GLN A 105 11.78 19.81 5.60
C GLN A 105 11.36 18.49 6.26
N ALA A 106 10.33 17.83 5.73
CA ALA A 106 9.87 16.55 6.24
C ALA A 106 10.99 15.50 6.15
N MET A 107 11.75 15.46 5.07
CA MET A 107 12.85 14.52 4.86
C MET A 107 13.97 14.68 5.90
N LYS A 108 14.22 15.90 6.39
CA LYS A 108 15.18 16.16 7.48
C LYS A 108 14.69 15.65 8.84
N LEU A 109 13.37 15.58 9.04
CA LEU A 109 12.75 15.20 10.30
C LEU A 109 12.52 13.70 10.43
N LEU A 110 12.53 12.96 9.31
CA LEU A 110 12.25 11.53 9.34
C LEU A 110 13.43 10.72 9.88
N PRO A 111 13.22 9.88 10.92
CA PRO A 111 14.12 8.78 11.21
C PRO A 111 13.91 7.68 10.19
N SER A 112 14.96 7.27 9.47
CA SER A 112 14.87 6.09 8.59
C SER A 112 14.73 4.84 9.45
N SER A 113 13.52 4.30 9.55
CA SER A 113 13.18 3.29 10.57
C SER A 113 13.57 1.85 10.20
N VAL A 114 14.01 1.59 8.97
CA VAL A 114 14.40 0.24 8.50
C VAL A 114 15.75 0.20 7.76
N ALA A 115 16.43 1.33 7.56
CA ALA A 115 17.73 1.37 6.86
C ALA A 115 18.94 0.97 7.72
N SER A 116 18.74 0.49 8.96
CA SER A 116 19.83 -0.15 9.68
C SER A 116 20.18 -1.46 8.97
N ASN A 117 21.31 -1.47 8.27
CA ASN A 117 21.81 -2.59 7.47
C ASN A 117 21.75 -3.95 8.20
N ASN A 118 21.74 -3.97 9.53
CA ASN A 118 21.73 -5.21 10.30
C ASN A 118 20.39 -5.97 10.23
N ASP A 119 19.25 -5.28 10.17
CA ASP A 119 17.94 -5.96 10.21
C ASP A 119 17.55 -6.51 8.84
N MET A 120 17.93 -5.82 7.76
CA MET A 120 17.72 -6.26 6.39
C MET A 120 18.29 -7.67 6.13
N HIS A 121 19.55 -7.90 6.50
CA HIS A 121 20.23 -9.19 6.26
C HIS A 121 19.57 -10.34 7.04
N LYS A 122 19.00 -10.06 8.21
CA LYS A 122 18.27 -11.07 9.00
C LYS A 122 16.98 -11.48 8.32
N TYR A 123 16.21 -10.49 7.84
CA TYR A 123 14.96 -10.75 7.13
C TYR A 123 15.20 -11.47 5.79
N GLU A 124 16.28 -11.11 5.08
CA GLU A 124 16.65 -11.79 3.85
C GLU A 124 17.10 -13.25 4.11
N ALA A 125 17.96 -13.47 5.12
CA ALA A 125 18.38 -14.80 5.52
C ALA A 125 17.19 -15.67 5.96
N PHE A 126 16.23 -15.09 6.68
CA PHE A 126 14.98 -15.74 7.05
C PHE A 126 14.15 -16.11 5.82
N ALA A 127 13.96 -15.17 4.88
CA ALA A 127 13.21 -15.44 3.65
C ALA A 127 13.84 -16.58 2.83
N ARG A 128 15.18 -16.61 2.69
CA ARG A 128 15.90 -17.67 1.98
C ARG A 128 15.75 -19.03 2.66
N MET A 129 15.80 -19.08 4.00
CA MET A 129 15.61 -20.31 4.77
C MET A 129 14.21 -20.89 4.54
N TRP A 130 13.18 -20.04 4.44
CA TRP A 130 11.79 -20.46 4.30
C TRP A 130 11.34 -20.73 2.85
N GLN A 131 12.08 -20.27 1.84
CA GLN A 131 11.79 -20.51 0.42
C GLN A 131 12.27 -21.87 -0.13
N SER A 132 12.83 -22.74 0.71
CA SER A 132 13.36 -24.05 0.33
C SER A 132 12.83 -25.15 1.27
N PRO A 133 12.38 -26.35 0.84
CA PRO A 133 11.82 -26.82 -0.43
C PRO A 133 10.36 -27.29 -0.24
N TYR A 134 9.54 -26.57 0.55
CA TYR A 134 8.08 -26.69 0.40
C TYR A 134 7.69 -25.85 -0.80
N GLY A 135 8.06 -26.33 -1.99
CA GLY A 135 7.72 -25.72 -3.27
C GLY A 135 6.21 -25.60 -3.38
N TYR A 136 5.70 -24.41 -3.09
CA TYR A 136 4.35 -24.00 -3.40
C TYR A 136 4.23 -23.95 -4.93
N ASN A 137 3.78 -25.05 -5.52
CA ASN A 137 3.35 -25.08 -6.90
C ASN A 137 2.01 -24.34 -6.96
N THR A 138 2.03 -23.04 -7.27
CA THR A 138 0.82 -22.19 -7.42
C THR A 138 0.07 -22.50 -8.72
N SER A 139 -0.08 -23.78 -9.07
CA SER A 139 -1.06 -24.22 -10.05
C SER A 139 -2.43 -24.21 -9.39
N PHE A 140 -2.93 -23.02 -9.10
CA PHE A 140 -4.33 -22.86 -8.71
C PHE A 140 -5.20 -23.27 -9.91
N PRO A 141 -6.25 -24.08 -9.72
CA PRO A 141 -7.24 -24.27 -10.77
C PRO A 141 -7.78 -22.89 -11.14
N ILE A 142 -7.59 -22.49 -12.40
CA ILE A 142 -8.10 -21.22 -12.92
C ILE A 142 -9.61 -21.30 -12.85
N PHE A 143 -10.19 -20.56 -11.91
CA PHE A 143 -11.63 -20.38 -11.83
C PHE A 143 -12.07 -19.47 -12.98
N ASN A 144 -12.62 -20.07 -14.03
CA ASN A 144 -13.09 -19.34 -15.20
C ASN A 144 -14.57 -18.98 -15.00
N TRP A 145 -14.84 -17.70 -14.70
CA TRP A 145 -16.20 -17.17 -14.67
C TRP A 145 -16.86 -17.33 -16.05
N PRO A 146 -18.14 -17.75 -16.13
CA PRO A 146 -18.85 -17.80 -17.41
C PRO A 146 -18.94 -16.40 -18.00
N GLN A 147 -18.27 -16.19 -19.12
CA GLN A 147 -18.40 -14.97 -19.89
C GLN A 147 -19.62 -15.15 -20.80
N ASN A 148 -20.64 -14.31 -20.59
CA ASN A 148 -21.86 -14.21 -21.39
C ASN A 148 -22.98 -15.25 -21.10
N ILE A 149 -24.06 -14.81 -20.42
CA ILE A 149 -25.36 -15.52 -20.29
C ILE A 149 -26.43 -15.01 -21.28
N ASN A 150 -26.02 -14.54 -22.45
CA ASN A 150 -26.89 -14.25 -23.58
C ASN A 150 -26.39 -15.04 -24.77
N GLU A 151 -27.03 -16.19 -25.00
CA GLU A 151 -27.47 -16.71 -26.31
C GLU A 151 -27.87 -18.17 -26.14
N GLY A 152 -29.13 -18.48 -26.43
CA GLY A 152 -29.69 -19.83 -26.33
C GLY A 152 -28.98 -20.79 -27.28
N GLY A 153 -28.58 -21.96 -26.77
CA GLY A 153 -27.98 -23.00 -27.60
C GLY A 153 -27.51 -24.23 -26.83
N ASN A 154 -28.41 -25.20 -26.69
CA ASN A 154 -28.16 -26.64 -26.52
C ASN A 154 -27.26 -27.09 -25.34
N VAL A 155 -27.88 -27.36 -24.19
CA VAL A 155 -27.28 -28.10 -23.07
C VAL A 155 -27.04 -29.55 -23.52
N LYS A 156 -25.78 -29.87 -23.87
CA LYS A 156 -25.33 -31.27 -23.87
C LYS A 156 -25.27 -31.72 -22.41
N GLN A 157 -26.27 -32.49 -22.02
CA GLN A 157 -26.39 -33.14 -20.73
C GLN A 157 -25.22 -34.12 -20.56
N GLY A 158 -24.15 -33.68 -19.92
CA GLY A 158 -23.12 -34.57 -19.39
C GLY A 158 -23.70 -35.31 -18.19
N SER A 159 -23.96 -36.60 -18.36
CA SER A 159 -24.39 -37.49 -17.29
C SER A 159 -23.32 -37.54 -16.20
N ALA A 160 -23.62 -36.96 -15.04
CA ALA A 160 -22.89 -37.25 -13.81
C ALA A 160 -23.39 -38.61 -13.32
N VAL A 161 -22.57 -39.65 -13.51
CA VAL A 161 -22.74 -40.93 -12.81
C VAL A 161 -22.39 -40.66 -11.34
N TYR A 162 -23.42 -40.60 -10.50
CA TYR A 162 -23.27 -40.77 -9.06
C TYR A 162 -23.25 -42.28 -8.82
N THR A 163 -22.08 -42.81 -8.44
CA THR A 163 -22.03 -44.08 -7.73
C THR A 163 -22.48 -43.79 -6.29
N ASP A 164 -23.78 -43.96 -6.05
CA ASP A 164 -24.31 -44.26 -4.72
C ASP A 164 -23.80 -45.67 -4.39
N ASP A 165 -22.71 -45.73 -3.64
CA ASP A 165 -22.46 -46.89 -2.79
C ASP A 165 -22.44 -46.35 -1.35
N ASP A 166 -23.63 -46.41 -0.77
CA ASP A 166 -23.90 -46.50 0.65
C ASP A 166 -22.88 -47.41 1.35
N ASP A 167 -22.22 -46.90 2.39
CA ASP A 167 -21.86 -47.66 3.61
C ASP A 167 -21.34 -46.67 4.68
N LEU A 168 -22.28 -45.89 5.21
CA LEU A 168 -22.11 -45.17 6.48
C LEU A 168 -22.96 -45.93 7.52
N TYR A 169 -22.28 -46.75 8.35
CA TYR A 169 -22.76 -47.65 9.43
C TYR A 169 -22.77 -49.17 9.16
N ALA A 170 -21.57 -49.75 9.06
CA ALA A 170 -21.29 -51.10 9.55
C ALA A 170 -19.96 -51.11 10.33
#